data_AF-A0A960MHK2-F1
#
_entry.id   AF-A0A960MHK2-F1
#
_cell.length_a   1.000
_cell.length_b   1.000
_cell.length_c   1.000
_cell.angle_alpha   90.00
_cell.angle_beta   90.00
_cell.angle_gamma   90.00
#
_symmetry.space_group_name_H-M   'P 1'
#
loop_
_entity.id
_entity.type
_entity.pdbx_description
1 polymer ?
#
loop_
_entity_poly.entity_id
_entity_poly.type
_entity_poly.pdbx_seq_one_letter_code
_entity_poly.pdbx_strand_id
1 'polypeptide(L)'
;TADQFADATYEGDLLALAEVPYRVGREARDEYGEPHAGKVFVNIDHSPPVGVVAEGLNIRAYTSRQGTVDPTSPFSADGNSQAYNYRFCVSKDPNNRVMLTEPPAGYRREEYVDYERKGIATNAGPNLKSHMNSPILPGENQAYPEASWAEREKIIGRHKNFALGLIWFLQNDESVPEGKRQEFRQWGLAKDEFADHGHIPYEMYVREARRLVGRHVITEHDGMLAKDYRRSPLHADSVAVTDWYMDSHSCTMDSRPGFKYDGKLILTEESRPMQIPYRAMLPQGVDNLLVPVCLSSTHIAWGALRLEPVWMQTGEAAGVAAAMAKVAGVAPAELDSEVLVRELARRGHLISFFNEPKVDPAKPEVVAAQFFGTRGFFPSYDAKLDAPLAESTARVWAGALDRVDAEDYDPAETARQIAAANQAGGPPANGADFATRIGVVSGNSTLTRGQALALMWEAIQAKK
;
A
#
# COMPACT_ATOMS: atom_id res chain seq x y z
N THR A 1 -1.65 -27.35 20.42
CA THR A 1 -1.78 -25.88 20.30
C THR A 1 -0.60 -25.39 19.51
N ALA A 2 -0.77 -24.37 18.64
CA ALA A 2 0.35 -23.77 17.93
C ALA A 2 1.07 -22.75 18.84
N ASP A 3 2.39 -22.60 18.67
CA ASP A 3 3.17 -21.62 19.44
C ASP A 3 3.03 -20.19 18.89
N GLN A 4 2.69 -20.07 17.61
CA GLN A 4 2.59 -18.81 16.86
C GLN A 4 1.39 -18.86 15.91
N PHE A 5 0.78 -17.71 15.66
CA PHE A 5 -0.40 -17.53 14.81
C PHE A 5 -0.20 -16.37 13.83
N ALA A 6 -0.88 -16.42 12.70
CA ALA A 6 -0.97 -15.33 11.75
C ALA A 6 -2.42 -15.11 11.33
N ASP A 7 -2.92 -13.88 11.45
CA ASP A 7 -4.19 -13.46 10.86
C ASP A 7 -3.95 -12.89 9.47
N ALA A 8 -4.05 -13.77 8.47
CA ALA A 8 -3.96 -13.42 7.05
C ALA A 8 -5.35 -13.26 6.39
N THR A 9 -6.42 -13.10 7.19
CA THR A 9 -7.76 -12.86 6.65
C THR A 9 -7.90 -11.42 6.13
N TYR A 10 -8.78 -11.22 5.15
CA TYR A 10 -9.08 -9.89 4.60
C TYR A 10 -9.85 -9.00 5.61
N GLU A 11 -10.52 -9.62 6.59
CA GLU A 11 -11.40 -8.97 7.55
C GLU A 11 -10.84 -8.82 8.96
N GLY A 12 -9.70 -9.44 9.26
CA GLY A 12 -9.12 -9.49 10.59
C GLY A 12 -9.99 -10.31 11.55
N ASP A 13 -10.44 -11.49 11.11
CA ASP A 13 -11.36 -12.32 11.90
C ASP A 13 -10.63 -13.04 13.04
N LEU A 14 -9.38 -13.48 12.85
CA LEU A 14 -8.64 -14.15 13.91
C LEU A 14 -8.23 -13.18 15.02
N LEU A 15 -7.77 -11.97 14.69
CA LEU A 15 -7.43 -10.95 15.68
C LEU A 15 -8.68 -10.55 16.49
N ALA A 16 -9.84 -10.45 15.85
CA ALA A 16 -11.09 -10.14 16.53
C ALA A 16 -11.53 -11.28 17.47
N LEU A 17 -11.44 -12.53 17.00
CA LEU A 17 -11.70 -13.73 17.82
C LEU A 17 -10.73 -13.87 18.99
N ALA A 18 -9.50 -13.38 18.84
CA ALA A 18 -8.47 -13.35 19.89
C ALA A 18 -8.62 -12.14 20.84
N GLU A 19 -9.68 -11.34 20.71
CA GLU A 19 -9.95 -10.14 21.51
C GLU A 19 -8.81 -9.10 21.44
N VAL A 20 -8.05 -9.10 20.34
CA VAL A 20 -7.01 -8.10 20.08
C VAL A 20 -7.68 -6.77 19.73
N PRO A 21 -7.25 -5.64 20.32
CA PRO A 21 -7.81 -4.34 19.99
C PRO A 21 -7.69 -4.01 18.49
N TYR A 22 -8.80 -3.58 17.90
CA TYR A 22 -8.89 -3.17 16.51
C TYR A 22 -9.78 -1.94 16.35
N ARG A 23 -9.78 -1.36 15.15
CA ARG A 23 -10.65 -0.26 14.73
C ARG A 23 -11.43 -0.61 13.48
N VAL A 24 -12.62 -0.02 13.36
CA VAL A 24 -13.45 -0.02 12.15
C VAL A 24 -13.87 1.43 11.89
N GLY A 25 -13.93 1.82 10.63
CA GLY A 25 -14.33 3.18 10.22
C GLY A 25 -13.13 4.11 10.09
N ARG A 26 -13.29 5.38 10.45
CA ARG A 26 -12.28 6.42 10.27
C ARG A 26 -12.11 7.31 11.49
N GLU A 27 -10.88 7.73 11.69
CA GLU A 27 -10.42 8.61 12.77
C GLU A 27 -10.81 10.07 12.51
N ALA A 28 -10.84 10.89 13.57
CA ALA A 28 -11.01 12.34 13.44
C ALA A 28 -9.69 12.99 13.03
N ARG A 29 -9.75 14.13 12.33
CA ARG A 29 -8.55 14.92 11.96
C ARG A 29 -7.59 15.14 13.12
N ASP A 30 -8.14 15.49 14.27
CA ASP A 30 -7.35 15.90 15.42
C ASP A 30 -6.81 14.71 16.23
N GLU A 31 -7.25 13.47 15.96
CA GLU A 31 -6.82 12.27 16.70
C GLU A 31 -5.35 11.92 16.42
N TYR A 32 -4.94 11.97 15.14
CA TYR A 32 -3.57 11.75 14.70
C TYR A 32 -2.96 12.99 14.02
N GLY A 33 -3.66 14.12 14.03
CA GLY A 33 -3.24 15.35 13.35
C GLY A 33 -3.15 15.21 11.83
N GLU A 34 -3.97 14.34 11.24
CA GLU A 34 -4.00 14.02 9.82
C GLU A 34 -4.94 14.99 9.10
N PRO A 35 -4.43 15.94 8.30
CA PRO A 35 -5.25 17.03 7.74
C PRO A 35 -6.41 16.54 6.85
N HIS A 36 -6.31 15.33 6.31
CA HIS A 36 -7.33 14.74 5.45
C HIS A 36 -8.29 13.77 6.17
N ALA A 37 -8.10 13.51 7.46
CA ALA A 37 -8.91 12.53 8.19
C ALA A 37 -10.31 13.03 8.58
N GLY A 38 -11.17 12.04 8.87
CA GLY A 38 -12.56 12.22 9.27
C GLY A 38 -13.55 12.29 8.11
N LYS A 39 -14.78 12.67 8.44
CA LYS A 39 -15.84 12.92 7.46
C LYS A 39 -15.56 14.21 6.70
N VAL A 40 -15.09 14.07 5.46
CA VAL A 40 -14.65 15.16 4.58
C VAL A 40 -15.35 15.10 3.22
N PHE A 41 -15.67 16.27 2.65
CA PHE A 41 -16.22 16.42 1.31
C PHE A 41 -15.21 17.12 0.41
N VAL A 42 -14.84 16.50 -0.71
CA VAL A 42 -13.85 17.04 -1.66
C VAL A 42 -14.40 16.99 -3.07
N ASN A 43 -13.92 17.88 -3.95
CA ASN A 43 -14.04 17.69 -5.38
C ASN A 43 -12.75 17.09 -5.94
N ILE A 44 -12.80 16.64 -7.19
CA ILE A 44 -11.66 16.03 -7.88
C ILE A 44 -11.20 16.99 -8.97
N ASP A 45 -9.92 17.35 -8.93
CA ASP A 45 -9.24 18.05 -10.03
C ASP A 45 -8.74 16.99 -11.03
N HIS A 46 -9.15 17.13 -12.29
CA HIS A 46 -8.75 16.22 -13.37
C HIS A 46 -7.43 16.62 -14.05
N SER A 47 -6.63 17.43 -13.37
CA SER A 47 -5.26 17.74 -13.74
C SER A 47 -4.27 16.72 -13.14
N PRO A 48 -3.15 16.42 -13.83
CA PRO A 48 -2.09 15.57 -13.26
C PRO A 48 -1.44 16.18 -12.00
N PRO A 49 -0.89 15.36 -11.09
CA PRO A 49 -0.15 15.84 -9.92
C PRO A 49 1.20 16.44 -10.34
N VAL A 50 1.42 17.71 -10.04
CA VAL A 50 2.56 18.49 -10.58
C VAL A 50 3.85 18.16 -9.84
N GLY A 51 3.83 18.13 -8.51
CA GLY A 51 4.99 17.91 -7.65
C GLY A 51 5.58 16.50 -7.82
N VAL A 52 4.72 15.47 -7.79
CA VAL A 52 5.13 14.08 -8.02
C VAL A 52 5.80 13.90 -9.38
N VAL A 53 5.23 14.49 -10.43
CA VAL A 53 5.81 14.44 -11.78
C VAL A 53 7.14 15.20 -11.85
N ALA A 54 7.22 16.38 -11.23
CA ALA A 54 8.45 17.18 -11.19
C ALA A 54 9.59 16.51 -10.40
N GLU A 55 9.26 15.71 -9.39
CA GLU A 55 10.22 14.90 -8.63
C GLU A 55 10.80 13.72 -9.42
N GLY A 56 10.20 13.36 -10.57
CA GLY A 56 10.67 12.26 -11.40
C GLY A 56 10.49 10.90 -10.75
N LEU A 57 9.51 10.76 -9.85
CA LEU A 57 9.23 9.48 -9.19
C LEU A 57 8.85 8.42 -10.22
N ASN A 58 9.49 7.25 -10.14
CA ASN A 58 9.18 6.11 -10.99
C ASN A 58 7.94 5.35 -10.46
N ILE A 59 6.84 6.06 -10.37
CA ILE A 59 5.53 5.53 -9.97
C ILE A 59 4.50 5.83 -11.05
N ARG A 60 3.35 5.16 -10.99
CA ARG A 60 2.26 5.42 -11.91
C ARG A 60 1.70 6.84 -11.71
N ALA A 61 1.94 7.73 -12.67
CA ALA A 61 1.31 9.04 -12.68
C ALA A 61 -0.21 8.89 -12.89
N TYR A 62 -0.99 9.34 -11.92
CA TYR A 62 -2.45 9.39 -12.04
C TYR A 62 -2.89 10.67 -12.76
N THR A 63 -4.06 10.65 -13.40
CA THR A 63 -4.57 11.78 -14.20
C THR A 63 -5.53 12.68 -13.42
N SER A 64 -5.55 12.56 -12.11
CA SER A 64 -6.41 13.35 -11.24
C SER A 64 -5.77 13.47 -9.86
N ARG A 65 -6.14 14.52 -9.14
CA ARG A 65 -5.74 14.80 -7.76
C ARG A 65 -6.92 15.35 -6.97
N GLN A 66 -6.75 15.44 -5.66
CA GLN A 66 -7.72 16.11 -4.81
C GLN A 66 -7.81 17.59 -5.20
N GLY A 67 -9.03 18.09 -5.31
CA GLY A 67 -9.27 19.52 -5.49
C GLY A 67 -9.48 20.22 -4.14
N THR A 68 -10.47 21.10 -4.08
CA THR A 68 -10.83 21.83 -2.86
C THR A 68 -11.60 20.94 -1.88
N VAL A 69 -11.34 21.16 -0.60
CA VAL A 69 -12.13 20.63 0.51
C VAL A 69 -13.28 21.59 0.83
N ASP A 70 -14.48 21.08 1.09
CA ASP A 70 -15.59 21.88 1.57
C ASP A 70 -15.24 22.47 2.95
N PRO A 71 -15.25 23.80 3.13
CA PRO A 71 -14.96 24.44 4.42
C PRO A 71 -15.93 24.03 5.53
N THR A 72 -17.10 23.47 5.20
CA THR A 72 -18.07 22.96 6.19
C THR A 72 -17.88 21.49 6.55
N SER A 73 -16.85 20.83 6.01
CA SER A 73 -16.49 19.46 6.37
C SER A 73 -16.31 19.33 7.89
N PRO A 74 -16.94 18.34 8.54
CA PRO A 74 -16.89 18.21 9.99
C PRO A 74 -15.58 17.62 10.53
N PHE A 75 -14.79 16.90 9.72
CA PHE A 75 -13.52 16.28 10.13
C PHE A 75 -13.63 15.33 11.35
N SER A 76 -14.83 14.80 11.60
CA SER A 76 -15.14 13.93 12.73
C SER A 76 -14.88 12.47 12.41
N ALA A 77 -14.57 11.70 13.45
CA ALA A 77 -14.53 10.25 13.42
C ALA A 77 -15.95 9.67 13.29
N ASP A 78 -16.08 8.53 12.62
CA ASP A 78 -17.27 7.68 12.66
C ASP A 78 -16.91 6.23 12.31
N GLY A 79 -17.88 5.33 12.44
CA GLY A 79 -17.70 3.91 12.09
C GLY A 79 -17.78 3.62 10.60
N ASN A 80 -17.75 4.64 9.72
CA ASN A 80 -17.93 4.43 8.29
C ASN A 80 -16.60 4.19 7.58
N SER A 81 -16.51 3.12 6.80
CA SER A 81 -15.37 2.80 5.93
C SER A 81 -15.73 2.97 4.45
N GLN A 82 -14.70 2.93 3.59
CA GLN A 82 -14.86 3.11 2.16
C GLN A 82 -15.68 1.99 1.50
N ALA A 83 -16.47 2.36 0.50
CA ALA A 83 -17.40 1.46 -0.17
C ALA A 83 -16.78 0.23 -0.83
N TYR A 84 -17.46 -0.91 -0.70
CA TYR A 84 -17.05 -2.17 -1.34
C TYR A 84 -17.66 -2.31 -2.75
N ASN A 85 -17.20 -3.33 -3.48
CA ASN A 85 -17.86 -3.76 -4.71
C ASN A 85 -17.62 -5.24 -5.02
N TYR A 86 -18.37 -5.76 -6.00
CA TYR A 86 -17.99 -6.99 -6.69
C TYR A 86 -17.15 -6.65 -7.93
N ARG A 87 -16.09 -7.42 -8.20
CA ARG A 87 -15.26 -7.27 -9.41
C ARG A 87 -15.41 -8.49 -10.31
N PHE A 88 -16.27 -8.38 -11.33
CA PHE A 88 -16.48 -9.48 -12.26
C PHE A 88 -15.39 -9.55 -13.34
N CYS A 89 -14.92 -10.76 -13.62
CA CYS A 89 -14.24 -11.08 -14.87
C CYS A 89 -15.30 -11.20 -15.98
N VAL A 90 -15.15 -10.42 -17.05
CA VAL A 90 -16.08 -10.39 -18.18
C VAL A 90 -15.35 -10.66 -19.48
N SER A 91 -16.05 -11.16 -20.48
CA SER A 91 -15.50 -11.53 -21.78
C SER A 91 -16.41 -11.06 -22.90
N LYS A 92 -15.78 -10.60 -24.00
CA LYS A 92 -16.48 -10.31 -25.26
C LYS A 92 -16.33 -11.41 -26.31
N ASP A 93 -15.58 -12.47 -26.01
CA ASP A 93 -15.52 -13.66 -26.86
C ASP A 93 -16.86 -14.41 -26.82
N PRO A 94 -17.59 -14.55 -27.94
CA PRO A 94 -18.86 -15.28 -27.96
C PRO A 94 -18.74 -16.75 -27.51
N ASN A 95 -17.56 -17.37 -27.62
CA ASN A 95 -17.32 -18.74 -27.17
C ASN A 95 -16.96 -18.83 -25.67
N ASN A 96 -16.56 -17.71 -25.06
CA ASN A 96 -16.11 -17.63 -23.68
C ASN A 96 -16.87 -16.56 -22.89
N ARG A 97 -18.19 -16.47 -23.06
CA ARG A 97 -19.04 -15.57 -22.26
C ARG A 97 -20.35 -16.23 -21.88
N VAL A 98 -20.85 -15.86 -20.71
CA VAL A 98 -22.19 -16.20 -20.21
C VAL A 98 -22.98 -14.91 -20.06
N MET A 99 -24.09 -14.80 -20.80
CA MET A 99 -24.96 -13.63 -20.79
C MET A 99 -25.99 -13.73 -19.66
N LEU A 100 -26.33 -12.61 -19.05
CA LEU A 100 -27.50 -12.53 -18.18
C LEU A 100 -28.76 -12.62 -19.03
N THR A 101 -29.66 -13.54 -18.68
CA THR A 101 -30.93 -13.75 -19.38
C THR A 101 -32.11 -13.06 -18.71
N GLU A 102 -31.95 -12.66 -17.44
CA GLU A 102 -32.96 -11.98 -16.63
C GLU A 102 -32.27 -11.04 -15.61
N PRO A 103 -32.98 -10.02 -15.08
CA PRO A 103 -32.43 -9.18 -14.02
C PRO A 103 -32.20 -10.00 -12.75
N PRO A 104 -31.16 -9.70 -11.96
CA PRO A 104 -30.88 -10.41 -10.72
C PRO A 104 -31.96 -10.16 -9.65
N ALA A 105 -31.98 -11.02 -8.63
CA ALA A 105 -32.90 -10.88 -7.50
C ALA A 105 -32.78 -9.50 -6.83
N GLY A 106 -33.92 -8.84 -6.65
CA GLY A 106 -33.99 -7.51 -6.03
C GLY A 106 -33.57 -6.35 -6.94
N TYR A 107 -33.43 -6.56 -8.25
CA TYR A 107 -33.15 -5.48 -9.21
C TYR A 107 -34.18 -4.35 -9.13
N ARG A 108 -33.68 -3.12 -8.95
CA ARG A 108 -34.45 -1.88 -8.91
C ARG A 108 -33.83 -0.89 -9.90
N ARG A 109 -34.56 -0.56 -10.97
CA ARG A 109 -34.07 0.27 -12.07
C ARG A 109 -33.53 1.62 -11.57
N GLU A 110 -34.26 2.23 -10.66
CA GLU A 110 -34.01 3.51 -10.02
C GLU A 110 -32.64 3.63 -9.35
N GLU A 111 -32.04 2.53 -8.88
CA GLU A 111 -30.67 2.55 -8.33
C GLU A 111 -29.61 2.85 -9.38
N TYR A 112 -29.92 2.61 -10.66
CA TYR A 112 -28.97 2.71 -11.76
C TYR A 112 -29.20 3.94 -12.61
N VAL A 113 -30.38 4.56 -12.60
CA VAL A 113 -30.71 5.71 -13.46
C VAL A 113 -29.73 6.86 -13.23
N ASP A 114 -29.51 7.25 -11.98
CA ASP A 114 -28.61 8.36 -11.62
C ASP A 114 -27.24 7.90 -11.14
N TYR A 115 -26.94 6.60 -11.28
CA TYR A 115 -25.64 6.05 -10.89
C TYR A 115 -24.54 6.57 -11.81
N GLU A 116 -23.58 7.33 -11.27
CA GLU A 116 -22.55 7.99 -12.08
C GLU A 116 -21.53 6.99 -12.67
N ARG A 117 -21.22 5.91 -11.95
CA ARG A 117 -20.12 5.00 -12.31
C ARG A 117 -20.61 3.86 -13.20
N LYS A 118 -20.85 4.15 -14.47
CA LYS A 118 -21.39 3.20 -15.47
C LYS A 118 -20.34 2.76 -16.48
N GLY A 119 -19.77 1.56 -16.31
CA GLY A 119 -18.87 1.02 -17.32
C GLY A 119 -18.26 -0.34 -17.02
N ILE A 120 -17.74 -0.95 -18.07
CA ILE A 120 -16.82 -2.10 -18.05
C ILE A 120 -15.51 -1.57 -18.60
N ALA A 121 -14.37 -1.92 -18.00
CA ALA A 121 -13.09 -1.49 -18.53
C ALA A 121 -12.97 -2.00 -19.98
N THR A 122 -12.70 -1.14 -20.96
CA THR A 122 -12.69 -1.53 -22.38
C THR A 122 -11.33 -2.04 -22.83
N ASN A 123 -10.34 -2.05 -21.93
CA ASN A 123 -9.03 -2.66 -22.11
C ASN A 123 -9.27 -4.15 -22.33
N ALA A 124 -9.32 -4.59 -23.59
CA ALA A 124 -9.43 -5.99 -23.96
C ALA A 124 -8.12 -6.68 -23.59
N GLY A 125 -8.05 -7.13 -22.33
CA GLY A 125 -6.95 -7.92 -21.80
C GLY A 125 -6.82 -9.24 -22.55
N PRO A 126 -5.90 -10.11 -22.10
CA PRO A 126 -5.68 -11.42 -22.72
C PRO A 126 -7.01 -12.16 -22.96
N ASN A 127 -7.13 -12.83 -24.12
CA ASN A 127 -8.30 -13.62 -24.48
C ASN A 127 -9.62 -12.84 -24.56
N LEU A 128 -9.56 -11.55 -24.93
CA LEU A 128 -10.73 -10.67 -25.04
C LEU A 128 -11.48 -10.49 -23.71
N LYS A 129 -10.81 -10.74 -22.58
CA LYS A 129 -11.36 -10.52 -21.24
C LYS A 129 -11.17 -9.08 -20.79
N SER A 130 -11.98 -8.69 -19.82
CA SER A 130 -11.80 -7.48 -19.04
C SER A 130 -12.39 -7.68 -17.64
N HIS A 131 -12.49 -6.61 -16.88
CA HIS A 131 -13.09 -6.61 -15.56
C HIS A 131 -14.09 -5.46 -15.39
N MET A 132 -15.09 -5.70 -14.54
CA MET A 132 -16.04 -4.69 -14.11
C MET A 132 -15.68 -4.24 -12.69
N ASN A 133 -15.19 -2.99 -12.53
CA ASN A 133 -14.89 -2.39 -11.23
C ASN A 133 -15.83 -1.22 -10.91
N SER A 134 -16.93 -1.10 -11.64
CA SER A 134 -17.87 0.01 -11.51
C SER A 134 -18.88 -0.06 -10.38
N PRO A 135 -19.40 -1.24 -9.94
CA PRO A 135 -20.55 -1.32 -9.05
C PRO A 135 -20.19 -1.13 -7.57
N ILE A 136 -19.77 0.09 -7.23
CA ILE A 136 -19.48 0.54 -5.86
C ILE A 136 -20.77 0.98 -5.15
N LEU A 137 -20.97 0.50 -3.93
CA LEU A 137 -22.14 0.80 -3.09
C LEU A 137 -21.72 1.43 -1.74
N PRO A 138 -21.62 2.77 -1.66
CA PRO A 138 -21.34 3.46 -0.40
C PRO A 138 -22.44 3.24 0.64
N GLY A 139 -22.03 2.98 1.89
CA GLY A 139 -22.93 2.80 3.04
C GLY A 139 -23.50 1.40 3.21
N GLU A 140 -23.59 0.59 2.16
CA GLU A 140 -24.20 -0.75 2.23
C GLU A 140 -23.27 -1.79 2.89
N ASN A 141 -21.98 -1.49 3.04
CA ASN A 141 -20.98 -2.37 3.63
C ASN A 141 -20.72 -2.15 5.13
N GLN A 142 -21.31 -1.13 5.76
CA GLN A 142 -20.83 -0.64 7.05
C GLN A 142 -20.92 -1.67 8.19
N ALA A 143 -21.93 -2.54 8.17
CA ALA A 143 -22.06 -3.61 9.16
C ALA A 143 -21.10 -4.80 8.90
N TYR A 144 -20.53 -4.93 7.69
CA TYR A 144 -19.80 -6.13 7.26
C TYR A 144 -18.63 -6.52 8.16
N PRO A 145 -17.75 -5.60 8.61
CA PRO A 145 -16.58 -5.98 9.39
C PRO A 145 -16.98 -6.73 10.67
N GLU A 146 -18.01 -6.28 11.38
CA GLU A 146 -18.42 -6.83 12.68
C GLU A 146 -19.65 -7.74 12.63
N ALA A 147 -20.20 -7.96 11.43
CA ALA A 147 -21.35 -8.80 11.21
C ALA A 147 -21.07 -10.29 11.48
N SER A 148 -22.09 -11.01 11.94
CA SER A 148 -22.10 -12.48 11.91
C SER A 148 -22.03 -12.99 10.46
N TRP A 149 -21.59 -14.23 10.26
CA TRP A 149 -21.54 -14.86 8.93
C TRP A 149 -22.87 -14.78 8.18
N ALA A 150 -24.00 -15.05 8.83
CA ALA A 150 -25.32 -14.97 8.20
C ALA A 150 -25.69 -13.55 7.73
N GLU A 151 -25.19 -12.52 8.40
CA GLU A 151 -25.40 -11.13 8.01
C GLU A 151 -24.41 -10.70 6.92
N ARG A 152 -23.14 -11.14 6.99
CA ARG A 152 -22.17 -10.97 5.91
C ARG A 152 -22.68 -11.55 4.59
N GLU A 153 -23.28 -12.74 4.61
CA GLU A 153 -23.88 -13.35 3.41
C GLU A 153 -24.99 -12.49 2.76
N LYS A 154 -25.79 -11.80 3.58
CA LYS A 154 -26.80 -10.86 3.05
C LYS A 154 -26.14 -9.65 2.39
N ILE A 155 -25.11 -9.10 3.03
CA ILE A 155 -24.35 -7.96 2.50
C ILE A 155 -23.63 -8.35 1.19
N ILE A 156 -22.99 -9.52 1.16
CA ILE A 156 -22.36 -10.10 -0.04
C ILE A 156 -23.40 -10.26 -1.15
N GLY A 157 -24.56 -10.84 -0.83
CA GLY A 157 -25.68 -11.01 -1.76
C GLY A 157 -26.16 -9.68 -2.35
N ARG A 158 -26.29 -8.64 -1.51
CA ARG A 158 -26.66 -7.28 -1.92
C ARG A 158 -25.66 -6.70 -2.93
N HIS A 159 -24.36 -6.77 -2.64
CA HIS A 159 -23.31 -6.23 -3.52
C HIS A 159 -23.20 -7.02 -4.83
N LYS A 160 -23.28 -8.36 -4.75
CA LYS A 160 -23.32 -9.24 -5.92
C LYS A 160 -24.49 -8.90 -6.84
N ASN A 161 -25.70 -8.83 -6.30
CA ASN A 161 -26.91 -8.56 -7.09
C ASN A 161 -26.90 -7.14 -7.66
N PHE A 162 -26.39 -6.15 -6.92
CA PHE A 162 -26.21 -4.80 -7.45
C PHE A 162 -25.26 -4.78 -8.65
N ALA A 163 -24.14 -5.49 -8.55
CA ALA A 163 -23.13 -5.56 -9.59
C ALA A 163 -23.65 -6.26 -10.86
N LEU A 164 -24.34 -7.39 -10.72
CA LEU A 164 -25.04 -8.06 -11.84
C LEU A 164 -26.14 -7.17 -12.42
N GLY A 165 -26.85 -6.44 -11.57
CA GLY A 165 -27.93 -5.55 -11.99
C GLY A 165 -27.41 -4.36 -12.78
N LEU A 166 -26.20 -3.86 -12.48
CA LEU A 166 -25.55 -2.83 -13.29
C LEU A 166 -25.21 -3.36 -14.69
N ILE A 167 -24.72 -4.61 -14.82
CA ILE A 167 -24.50 -5.24 -16.13
C ILE A 167 -25.83 -5.31 -16.91
N TRP A 168 -26.89 -5.81 -16.25
CA TRP A 168 -28.22 -5.91 -16.85
C TRP A 168 -28.76 -4.55 -17.30
N PHE A 169 -28.67 -3.52 -16.45
CA PHE A 169 -29.12 -2.16 -16.75
C PHE A 169 -28.40 -1.60 -17.98
N LEU A 170 -27.07 -1.74 -18.05
CA LEU A 170 -26.25 -1.24 -19.15
C LEU A 170 -26.57 -1.93 -20.50
N GLN A 171 -27.08 -3.16 -20.46
CA GLN A 171 -27.43 -3.93 -21.66
C GLN A 171 -28.88 -3.72 -22.13
N ASN A 172 -29.79 -3.35 -21.21
CA ASN A 172 -31.22 -3.45 -21.46
C ASN A 172 -31.99 -2.13 -21.27
N ASP A 173 -31.58 -1.23 -20.38
CA ASP A 173 -32.41 -0.09 -20.00
C ASP A 173 -32.46 1.02 -21.05
N GLU A 174 -33.66 1.53 -21.37
CA GLU A 174 -33.89 2.56 -22.40
C GLU A 174 -33.29 3.93 -22.10
N SER A 175 -32.92 4.20 -20.84
CA SER A 175 -32.13 5.39 -20.52
C SER A 175 -30.68 5.31 -20.99
N VAL A 176 -30.17 4.12 -21.33
CA VAL A 176 -28.85 3.93 -21.93
C VAL A 176 -28.98 4.01 -23.45
N PRO A 177 -28.22 4.88 -24.14
CA PRO A 177 -28.29 5.01 -25.60
C PRO A 177 -28.11 3.67 -26.33
N GLU A 178 -28.88 3.42 -27.39
CA GLU A 178 -28.91 2.10 -28.06
C GLU A 178 -27.52 1.63 -28.52
N GLY A 179 -26.70 2.52 -29.08
CA GLY A 179 -25.32 2.17 -29.47
C GLY A 179 -24.48 1.65 -28.28
N LYS A 180 -24.61 2.30 -27.11
CA LYS A 180 -23.93 1.84 -25.88
C LYS A 180 -24.49 0.51 -25.39
N ARG A 181 -25.81 0.31 -25.45
CA ARG A 181 -26.41 -1.00 -25.11
C ARG A 181 -25.86 -2.10 -26.00
N GLN A 182 -25.72 -1.86 -27.30
CA GLN A 182 -25.14 -2.82 -28.24
C GLN A 182 -23.68 -3.15 -27.90
N GLU A 183 -22.89 -2.17 -27.48
CA GLU A 183 -21.53 -2.40 -26.97
C GLU A 183 -21.54 -3.26 -25.69
N PHE A 184 -22.38 -2.93 -24.71
CA PHE A 184 -22.47 -3.68 -23.46
C PHE A 184 -23.02 -5.09 -23.64
N ARG A 185 -23.93 -5.32 -24.62
CA ARG A 185 -24.45 -6.65 -24.98
C ARG A 185 -23.39 -7.59 -25.57
N GLN A 186 -22.19 -7.07 -25.88
CA GLN A 186 -21.05 -7.93 -26.25
C GLN A 186 -20.38 -8.56 -25.03
N TRP A 187 -20.55 -7.99 -23.83
CA TRP A 187 -19.89 -8.46 -22.62
C TRP A 187 -20.79 -9.40 -21.83
N GLY A 188 -20.28 -10.57 -21.48
CA GLY A 188 -20.88 -11.48 -20.49
C GLY A 188 -19.88 -11.83 -19.41
N LEU A 189 -20.31 -12.55 -18.38
CA LEU A 189 -19.38 -13.16 -17.42
C LEU A 189 -18.43 -14.11 -18.15
N ALA A 190 -17.15 -14.14 -17.78
CA ALA A 190 -16.18 -15.03 -18.42
C ALA A 190 -16.50 -16.50 -18.08
N LYS A 191 -16.71 -17.34 -19.11
CA LYS A 191 -17.16 -18.73 -18.92
C LYS A 191 -16.10 -19.62 -18.27
N ASP A 192 -14.83 -19.30 -18.47
CA ASP A 192 -13.67 -20.03 -17.94
C ASP A 192 -13.18 -19.52 -16.58
N GLU A 193 -13.79 -18.46 -16.03
CA GLU A 193 -13.50 -17.95 -14.70
C GLU A 193 -14.59 -18.41 -13.73
N PHE A 194 -14.20 -18.87 -12.53
CA PHE A 194 -15.12 -19.27 -11.46
C PHE A 194 -16.24 -20.23 -11.94
N ALA A 195 -15.90 -21.20 -12.80
CA ALA A 195 -16.88 -22.05 -13.48
C ALA A 195 -17.71 -22.93 -12.53
N ASP A 196 -17.17 -23.23 -11.36
CA ASP A 196 -17.79 -23.93 -10.25
C ASP A 196 -18.64 -23.02 -9.33
N HIS A 197 -18.58 -21.70 -9.53
CA HIS A 197 -19.32 -20.70 -8.76
C HIS A 197 -20.23 -19.83 -9.63
N GLY A 198 -20.72 -20.38 -10.75
CA GLY A 198 -21.63 -19.68 -11.65
C GLY A 198 -21.00 -18.46 -12.34
N HIS A 199 -19.67 -18.48 -12.51
CA HIS A 199 -18.88 -17.39 -13.11
C HIS A 199 -18.83 -16.11 -12.26
N ILE A 200 -19.06 -16.26 -10.96
CA ILE A 200 -19.02 -15.20 -9.96
C ILE A 200 -17.76 -15.41 -9.10
N PRO A 201 -16.93 -14.37 -8.88
CA PRO A 201 -15.81 -14.45 -7.94
C PRO A 201 -16.21 -15.03 -6.58
N TYR A 202 -15.31 -15.71 -5.86
CA TYR A 202 -15.64 -16.29 -4.55
C TYR A 202 -15.88 -15.23 -3.46
N GLU A 203 -15.19 -14.09 -3.59
CA GLU A 203 -15.19 -13.05 -2.57
C GLU A 203 -15.60 -11.70 -3.16
N MET A 204 -16.29 -10.93 -2.32
CA MET A 204 -16.52 -9.52 -2.59
C MET A 204 -15.22 -8.74 -2.39
N TYR A 205 -15.01 -7.66 -3.15
CA TYR A 205 -13.85 -6.80 -2.94
C TYR A 205 -14.06 -5.90 -1.71
N VAL A 206 -13.67 -6.43 -0.55
CA VAL A 206 -13.57 -5.73 0.72
C VAL A 206 -12.37 -4.80 0.68
N ARG A 207 -12.62 -3.48 0.78
CA ARG A 207 -11.54 -2.49 0.70
C ARG A 207 -10.91 -2.15 2.03
N GLU A 208 -11.70 -2.26 3.09
CA GLU A 208 -11.33 -1.83 4.44
C GLU A 208 -12.31 -2.43 5.44
N ALA A 209 -11.80 -3.34 6.27
CA ALA A 209 -12.54 -3.97 7.34
C ALA A 209 -11.94 -3.54 8.69
N ARG A 210 -11.55 -4.50 9.54
CA ARG A 210 -10.83 -4.18 10.78
C ARG A 210 -9.40 -3.77 10.47
N ARG A 211 -8.91 -2.80 11.23
CA ARG A 211 -7.48 -2.44 11.29
C ARG A 211 -6.97 -2.71 12.69
N LEU A 212 -5.87 -3.45 12.80
CA LEU A 212 -5.21 -3.72 14.07
C LEU A 212 -4.89 -2.41 14.81
N VAL A 213 -5.04 -2.37 16.14
CA VAL A 213 -4.34 -1.39 16.98
C VAL A 213 -3.03 -2.02 17.44
N GLY A 214 -1.99 -1.77 16.66
CA GLY A 214 -0.70 -2.43 16.79
C GLY A 214 0.28 -1.63 17.64
N ARG A 215 1.51 -2.13 17.70
CA ARG A 215 2.63 -1.43 18.35
C ARG A 215 3.04 -0.14 17.62
N HIS A 216 2.58 0.05 16.38
CA HIS A 216 2.67 1.30 15.65
C HIS A 216 1.47 1.42 14.71
N VAL A 217 0.81 2.58 14.72
CA VAL A 217 -0.27 2.90 13.80
C VAL A 217 0.34 3.72 12.66
N ILE A 218 0.31 3.20 11.44
CA ILE A 218 0.72 3.96 10.25
C ILE A 218 -0.31 5.04 9.96
N THR A 219 0.16 6.27 9.73
CA THR A 219 -0.65 7.47 9.52
C THR A 219 -0.38 8.09 8.15
N GLU A 220 -1.19 9.07 7.78
CA GLU A 220 -0.99 9.93 6.61
C GLU A 220 0.44 10.48 6.56
N HIS A 221 1.01 10.87 7.70
CA HIS A 221 2.33 11.48 7.79
C HIS A 221 3.46 10.56 7.31
N ASP A 222 3.31 9.24 7.47
CA ASP A 222 4.27 8.25 6.99
C ASP A 222 4.31 8.20 5.46
N GLY A 223 3.24 8.64 4.79
CA GLY A 223 3.12 8.77 3.34
C GLY A 223 3.49 10.15 2.78
N MET A 224 3.86 11.13 3.62
CA MET A 224 4.15 12.49 3.19
C MET A 224 5.65 12.77 3.12
N LEU A 225 6.08 13.75 2.30
CA LEU A 225 7.48 14.18 2.31
C LEU A 225 7.90 14.66 3.71
N ALA A 226 9.03 14.15 4.19
CA ALA A 226 9.68 14.70 5.37
C ALA A 226 10.15 16.15 5.08
N LYS A 227 10.20 16.99 6.11
CA LYS A 227 10.57 18.40 5.96
C LYS A 227 12.04 18.60 5.59
N ASP A 228 12.91 17.74 6.12
CA ASP A 228 14.36 17.97 6.11
C ASP A 228 15.11 17.13 5.07
N TYR A 229 14.40 16.22 4.37
CA TYR A 229 14.94 15.39 3.30
C TYR A 229 13.84 15.00 2.31
N ARG A 230 14.21 14.59 1.10
CA ARG A 230 13.30 14.48 -0.06
C ARG A 230 12.68 13.08 -0.21
N ARG A 231 12.21 12.50 0.90
CA ARG A 231 11.46 11.24 0.93
C ARG A 231 10.57 11.18 2.18
N SER A 232 9.67 10.20 2.22
CA SER A 232 8.85 9.90 3.39
C SER A 232 9.66 9.57 4.64
N PRO A 233 9.07 9.71 5.85
CA PRO A 233 9.65 9.25 7.10
C PRO A 233 10.24 7.84 7.02
N LEU A 234 11.36 7.66 7.71
CA LEU A 234 12.15 6.44 7.67
C LEU A 234 11.84 5.55 8.86
N HIS A 235 11.71 4.25 8.59
CA HIS A 235 11.53 3.21 9.60
C HIS A 235 12.69 2.22 9.54
N ALA A 236 13.50 2.18 10.59
CA ALA A 236 14.61 1.23 10.72
C ALA A 236 14.13 -0.24 10.69
N ASP A 237 12.91 -0.49 11.11
CA ASP A 237 12.25 -1.80 11.12
C ASP A 237 11.33 -2.00 9.90
N SER A 238 11.53 -1.27 8.80
CA SER A 238 10.75 -1.45 7.56
C SER A 238 10.89 -2.86 6.98
N VAL A 239 9.76 -3.51 6.75
CA VAL A 239 9.70 -4.86 6.15
C VAL A 239 8.98 -4.91 4.81
N ALA A 240 8.36 -3.81 4.38
CA ALA A 240 7.69 -3.71 3.09
C ALA A 240 7.60 -2.22 2.68
N VAL A 241 7.16 -1.97 1.45
CA VAL A 241 6.85 -0.62 0.97
C VAL A 241 5.52 -0.56 0.24
N THR A 242 4.93 0.63 0.18
CA THR A 242 3.88 0.96 -0.78
C THR A 242 4.31 2.16 -1.61
N ASP A 243 3.96 2.15 -2.89
CA ASP A 243 4.21 3.23 -3.86
C ASP A 243 2.90 3.81 -4.42
N TRP A 244 1.76 3.32 -3.94
CA TRP A 244 0.45 3.83 -4.29
C TRP A 244 0.11 5.05 -3.44
N TYR A 245 -0.66 5.96 -4.03
CA TYR A 245 -1.15 7.14 -3.35
C TYR A 245 -2.28 6.79 -2.37
N MET A 246 -2.43 7.57 -1.31
CA MET A 246 -3.55 7.41 -0.39
C MET A 246 -4.85 7.81 -1.11
N ASP A 247 -5.68 6.81 -1.38
CA ASP A 247 -6.99 6.99 -2.02
C ASP A 247 -8.09 6.22 -1.30
N SER A 248 -9.28 6.82 -1.28
CA SER A 248 -10.46 6.24 -0.67
C SER A 248 -11.68 6.44 -1.56
N HIS A 249 -12.54 5.43 -1.58
CA HIS A 249 -13.89 5.55 -2.12
C HIS A 249 -14.82 6.15 -1.09
N SER A 250 -15.93 6.73 -1.55
CA SER A 250 -16.92 7.33 -0.66
C SER A 250 -17.40 6.34 0.40
N CYS A 251 -17.58 6.83 1.62
CA CYS A 251 -17.98 6.02 2.77
C CYS A 251 -19.51 5.92 2.86
N THR A 252 -20.23 7.03 2.62
CA THR A 252 -21.69 7.06 2.53
C THR A 252 -22.16 7.77 1.26
N MET A 253 -23.47 8.00 1.14
CA MET A 253 -24.08 8.78 0.06
C MET A 253 -24.35 10.25 0.46
N ASP A 254 -23.90 10.69 1.64
CA ASP A 254 -23.97 12.09 2.04
C ASP A 254 -23.10 12.93 1.08
N SER A 255 -23.61 14.08 0.64
CA SER A 255 -22.95 14.95 -0.32
C SER A 255 -23.14 16.43 0.02
N ARG A 256 -22.33 17.26 -0.63
CA ARG A 256 -22.43 18.72 -0.60
C ARG A 256 -22.44 19.25 -2.04
N PRO A 257 -23.19 20.31 -2.37
CA PRO A 257 -23.21 20.86 -3.72
C PRO A 257 -21.79 21.18 -4.22
N GLY A 258 -21.41 20.61 -5.37
CA GLY A 258 -20.08 20.80 -5.96
C GLY A 258 -18.99 19.86 -5.44
N PHE A 259 -19.29 18.97 -4.49
CA PHE A 259 -18.36 18.00 -3.93
C PHE A 259 -18.84 16.55 -4.18
N LYS A 260 -17.93 15.58 -4.08
CA LYS A 260 -18.25 14.16 -4.10
C LYS A 260 -18.88 13.71 -2.79
N TYR A 261 -19.43 12.49 -2.79
CA TYR A 261 -19.88 11.86 -1.55
C TYR A 261 -18.75 11.76 -0.54
N ASP A 262 -19.11 11.85 0.74
CA ASP A 262 -18.17 11.95 1.85
C ASP A 262 -17.14 10.80 1.86
N GLY A 263 -15.93 11.09 2.34
CA GLY A 263 -14.84 10.11 2.43
C GLY A 263 -14.16 9.79 1.10
N LYS A 264 -14.61 10.36 -0.03
CA LYS A 264 -13.85 10.29 -1.28
C LYS A 264 -12.50 11.01 -1.09
N LEU A 265 -11.40 10.35 -1.41
CA LEU A 265 -10.04 10.87 -1.27
C LEU A 265 -9.17 10.45 -2.46
N ILE A 266 -8.31 11.34 -2.97
CA ILE A 266 -7.29 11.05 -4.01
C ILE A 266 -6.04 11.93 -3.78
N LEU A 267 -5.12 11.51 -2.91
CA LEU A 267 -3.92 12.27 -2.55
C LEU A 267 -2.72 12.00 -3.46
N THR A 268 -2.92 12.08 -4.78
CA THR A 268 -1.89 11.79 -5.79
C THR A 268 -0.80 12.86 -5.90
N GLU A 269 -1.03 14.06 -5.35
CA GLU A 269 -0.07 15.16 -5.34
C GLU A 269 0.85 15.08 -4.10
N GLU A 270 0.28 14.66 -2.98
CA GLU A 270 0.89 14.69 -1.66
C GLU A 270 1.57 13.37 -1.29
N SER A 271 0.97 12.24 -1.65
CA SER A 271 1.49 10.92 -1.28
C SER A 271 2.84 10.64 -1.92
N ARG A 272 3.72 9.99 -1.18
CA ARG A 272 5.02 9.48 -1.63
C ARG A 272 5.16 8.01 -1.23
N PRO A 273 6.04 7.25 -1.90
CA PRO A 273 6.30 5.87 -1.49
C PRO A 273 6.73 5.80 -0.02
N MET A 274 6.12 4.94 0.78
CA MET A 274 6.39 4.84 2.21
C MET A 274 6.80 3.44 2.64
N GLN A 275 7.55 3.40 3.74
CA GLN A 275 8.00 2.18 4.41
C GLN A 275 6.92 1.67 5.37
N ILE A 276 6.81 0.35 5.49
CA ILE A 276 5.86 -0.33 6.38
C ILE A 276 6.68 -1.00 7.48
N PRO A 277 6.66 -0.47 8.71
CA PRO A 277 7.47 -1.02 9.80
C PRO A 277 6.90 -2.34 10.32
N TYR A 278 7.77 -3.27 10.72
CA TYR A 278 7.41 -4.59 11.25
C TYR A 278 6.39 -4.50 12.40
N ARG A 279 6.59 -3.54 13.30
CA ARG A 279 5.72 -3.26 14.44
C ARG A 279 4.27 -2.87 14.08
N ALA A 280 3.98 -2.51 12.82
CA ALA A 280 2.60 -2.29 12.38
C ALA A 280 1.81 -3.60 12.21
N MET A 281 2.49 -4.74 12.06
CA MET A 281 1.86 -6.07 12.01
C MET A 281 1.76 -6.75 13.38
N LEU A 282 2.29 -6.12 14.43
CA LEU A 282 2.37 -6.68 15.78
C LEU A 282 1.29 -6.07 16.68
N PRO A 283 0.41 -6.88 17.29
CA PRO A 283 -0.55 -6.42 18.27
C PRO A 283 0.08 -5.82 19.54
N GLN A 284 -0.69 -4.99 20.24
CA GLN A 284 -0.38 -4.64 21.62
C GLN A 284 -0.83 -5.77 22.56
N GLY A 285 0.07 -6.23 23.45
CA GLY A 285 -0.25 -7.21 24.50
C GLY A 285 -0.39 -8.67 24.04
N VAL A 286 -0.22 -8.99 22.76
CA VAL A 286 -0.20 -10.35 22.22
C VAL A 286 1.04 -10.53 21.34
N ASP A 287 1.99 -11.34 21.82
CA ASP A 287 3.33 -11.39 21.21
C ASP A 287 3.50 -12.49 20.16
N ASN A 288 2.59 -13.46 20.12
CA ASN A 288 2.65 -14.61 19.23
C ASN A 288 1.68 -14.55 18.04
N LEU A 289 1.13 -13.37 17.74
CA LEU A 289 0.23 -13.15 16.60
C LEU A 289 0.84 -12.14 15.62
N LEU A 290 0.84 -12.49 14.33
CA LEU A 290 1.17 -11.59 13.22
C LEU A 290 -0.09 -11.21 12.44
N VAL A 291 -0.24 -9.95 12.05
CA VAL A 291 -1.38 -9.46 11.25
C VAL A 291 -0.88 -8.75 9.98
N PRO A 292 -0.52 -9.50 8.91
CA PRO A 292 0.06 -8.91 7.70
C PRO A 292 -0.96 -8.22 6.77
N VAL A 293 -2.24 -8.56 6.86
CA VAL A 293 -3.29 -8.01 5.97
C VAL A 293 -3.97 -6.82 6.63
N CYS A 294 -4.70 -7.07 7.73
CA CYS A 294 -5.36 -6.06 8.58
C CYS A 294 -4.40 -5.31 9.52
N LEU A 295 -3.20 -5.01 9.04
CA LEU A 295 -2.14 -4.35 9.79
C LEU A 295 -2.57 -2.96 10.31
N SER A 296 -1.81 -2.43 11.26
CA SER A 296 -2.20 -1.24 11.99
C SER A 296 -2.01 0.06 11.21
N SER A 297 -3.12 0.76 10.93
CA SER A 297 -3.09 2.07 10.29
C SER A 297 -4.33 2.92 10.60
N THR A 298 -4.29 4.20 10.25
CA THR A 298 -5.45 5.07 10.11
C THR A 298 -6.19 4.81 8.80
N HIS A 299 -7.43 5.31 8.68
CA HIS A 299 -8.22 5.24 7.44
C HIS A 299 -7.52 5.91 6.25
N ILE A 300 -6.80 7.01 6.48
CA ILE A 300 -6.12 7.74 5.40
C ILE A 300 -4.93 6.93 4.86
N ALA A 301 -4.05 6.46 5.75
CA ALA A 301 -2.93 5.62 5.36
C ALA A 301 -3.38 4.31 4.70
N TRP A 302 -4.50 3.75 5.15
CA TRP A 302 -5.06 2.50 4.62
C TRP A 302 -5.30 2.54 3.11
N GLY A 303 -5.61 3.72 2.56
CA GLY A 303 -5.78 3.92 1.12
C GLY A 303 -4.58 3.45 0.29
N ALA A 304 -3.36 3.59 0.81
CA ALA A 304 -2.13 3.13 0.17
C ALA A 304 -1.71 1.70 0.58
N LEU A 305 -2.18 1.20 1.74
CA LEU A 305 -1.78 -0.09 2.30
C LEU A 305 -2.64 -1.27 1.82
N ARG A 306 -3.90 -1.02 1.47
CA ARG A 306 -4.93 -2.03 1.14
C ARG A 306 -4.75 -2.78 -0.18
N LEU A 307 -3.62 -2.62 -0.86
CA LEU A 307 -3.39 -3.19 -2.18
C LEU A 307 -2.73 -4.56 -2.07
N GLU A 308 -3.13 -5.49 -2.93
CA GLU A 308 -2.62 -6.86 -2.92
C GLU A 308 -1.09 -6.96 -3.04
N PRO A 309 -0.39 -6.14 -3.86
CA PRO A 309 1.08 -6.13 -3.88
C PRO A 309 1.72 -5.74 -2.55
N VAL A 310 1.05 -4.93 -1.74
CA VAL A 310 1.51 -4.58 -0.39
C VAL A 310 1.31 -5.77 0.55
N TRP A 311 0.13 -6.39 0.53
CA TRP A 311 -0.14 -7.59 1.34
C TRP A 311 0.72 -8.79 0.97
N MET A 312 1.12 -8.92 -0.30
CA MET A 312 2.10 -9.92 -0.70
C MET A 312 3.47 -9.69 -0.02
N GLN A 313 3.91 -8.43 0.06
CA GLN A 313 5.15 -8.08 0.74
C GLN A 313 5.07 -8.33 2.26
N THR A 314 4.02 -7.83 2.91
CA THR A 314 3.83 -8.01 4.36
C THR A 314 3.59 -9.47 4.73
N GLY A 315 2.92 -10.25 3.87
CA GLY A 315 2.74 -11.69 4.01
C GLY A 315 4.06 -12.46 3.95
N GLU A 316 4.92 -12.17 2.97
CA GLU A 316 6.28 -12.75 2.90
C GLU A 316 7.09 -12.38 4.16
N ALA A 317 7.06 -11.10 4.56
CA ALA A 317 7.75 -10.65 5.76
C ALA A 317 7.25 -11.35 7.03
N ALA A 318 5.94 -11.54 7.18
CA ALA A 318 5.36 -12.27 8.30
C ALA A 318 5.77 -13.75 8.30
N GLY A 319 5.80 -14.40 7.13
CA GLY A 319 6.26 -15.78 6.99
C GLY A 319 7.73 -15.97 7.38
N VAL A 320 8.60 -15.08 6.90
CA VAL A 320 10.04 -15.08 7.27
C VAL A 320 10.20 -14.82 8.77
N ALA A 321 9.49 -13.84 9.32
CA ALA A 321 9.55 -13.53 10.74
C ALA A 321 9.09 -14.70 11.63
N ALA A 322 7.99 -15.38 11.28
CA ALA A 322 7.52 -16.55 12.00
C ALA A 322 8.56 -17.70 11.99
N ALA A 323 9.16 -17.97 10.83
CA ALA A 323 10.20 -18.99 10.71
C ALA A 323 11.43 -18.66 11.55
N MET A 324 11.91 -17.42 11.50
CA MET A 324 13.06 -16.96 12.28
C MET A 324 12.77 -16.97 13.79
N ALA A 325 11.60 -16.50 14.20
CA ALA A 325 11.16 -16.55 15.60
C ALA A 325 11.11 -17.98 16.12
N LYS A 326 10.62 -18.93 15.31
CA LYS A 326 10.60 -20.36 15.66
C LYS A 326 12.00 -20.93 15.85
N VAL A 327 12.95 -20.58 14.98
CA VAL A 327 14.36 -21.02 15.09
C VAL A 327 15.05 -20.41 16.31
N ALA A 328 14.80 -19.14 16.58
CA ALA A 328 15.34 -18.42 17.73
C ALA A 328 14.68 -18.81 19.07
N GLY A 329 13.53 -19.49 19.04
CA GLY A 329 12.81 -19.89 20.24
C GLY A 329 12.12 -18.71 20.95
N VAL A 330 11.75 -17.67 20.21
CA VAL A 330 11.10 -16.45 20.72
C VAL A 330 9.73 -16.26 20.05
N ALA A 331 8.89 -15.39 20.62
CA ALA A 331 7.67 -14.97 19.94
C ALA A 331 8.02 -14.01 18.78
N PRO A 332 7.23 -13.97 17.68
CA PRO A 332 7.39 -13.01 16.60
C PRO A 332 7.61 -11.56 17.07
N ALA A 333 6.87 -11.14 18.10
CA ALA A 333 6.97 -9.77 18.60
C ALA A 333 8.24 -9.49 19.45
N GLU A 334 9.01 -10.52 19.78
CA GLU A 334 10.32 -10.45 20.44
C GLU A 334 11.48 -10.63 19.45
N LEU A 335 11.19 -10.94 18.18
CA LEU A 335 12.20 -11.10 17.15
C LEU A 335 12.94 -9.76 16.95
N ASP A 336 14.27 -9.83 16.91
CA ASP A 336 15.09 -8.67 16.55
C ASP A 336 14.78 -8.26 15.10
N SER A 337 14.08 -7.12 14.97
CA SER A 337 13.67 -6.56 13.68
C SER A 337 14.87 -6.29 12.77
N GLU A 338 16.06 -5.99 13.31
CA GLU A 338 17.23 -5.75 12.47
C GLU A 338 17.66 -7.03 11.74
N VAL A 339 17.65 -8.16 12.44
CA VAL A 339 17.99 -9.47 11.84
C VAL A 339 16.97 -9.81 10.76
N LEU A 340 15.68 -9.54 11.00
CA LEU A 340 14.61 -9.71 10.00
C LEU A 340 14.85 -8.83 8.77
N VAL A 341 15.11 -7.53 8.93
CA VAL A 341 15.34 -6.60 7.81
C VAL A 341 16.54 -7.02 6.98
N ARG A 342 17.63 -7.47 7.62
CA ARG A 342 18.82 -8.00 6.92
C ARG A 342 18.49 -9.27 6.12
N GLU A 343 17.73 -10.19 6.70
CA GLU A 343 17.33 -11.42 6.02
C GLU A 343 16.42 -11.13 4.82
N LEU A 344 15.45 -10.22 4.98
CA LEU A 344 14.58 -9.76 3.90
C LEU A 344 15.40 -9.13 2.76
N ALA A 345 16.35 -8.25 3.09
CA ALA A 345 17.25 -7.66 2.09
C ALA A 345 18.04 -8.73 1.32
N ARG A 346 18.58 -9.75 2.01
CA ARG A 346 19.31 -10.86 1.37
C ARG A 346 18.44 -11.70 0.44
N ARG A 347 17.15 -11.84 0.76
CA ARG A 347 16.16 -12.53 -0.06
C ARG A 347 15.71 -11.73 -1.29
N GLY A 348 16.22 -10.49 -1.45
CA GLY A 348 15.79 -9.60 -2.53
C GLY A 348 14.41 -9.00 -2.29
N HIS A 349 13.94 -8.99 -1.04
CA HIS A 349 12.68 -8.36 -0.66
C HIS A 349 12.79 -6.84 -0.75
N LEU A 350 11.74 -6.17 -1.22
CA LEU A 350 11.69 -4.72 -1.33
C LEU A 350 11.31 -4.09 0.01
N ILE A 351 12.28 -3.53 0.72
CA ILE A 351 12.11 -2.85 2.03
C ILE A 351 12.27 -1.33 1.95
N SER A 352 12.83 -0.83 0.83
CA SER A 352 12.99 0.58 0.51
C SER A 352 12.73 0.85 -0.97
N PHE A 353 11.89 1.86 -1.25
CA PHE A 353 11.62 2.30 -2.62
C PHE A 353 12.77 3.15 -3.18
N PHE A 354 13.12 2.89 -4.44
CA PHE A 354 14.07 3.67 -5.23
C PHE A 354 13.58 3.83 -6.67
N ASN A 355 13.91 4.94 -7.31
CA ASN A 355 13.49 5.28 -8.66
C ASN A 355 14.13 4.37 -9.72
N GLU A 356 15.34 3.88 -9.46
CA GLU A 356 16.12 3.05 -10.39
C GLU A 356 15.34 1.78 -10.80
N PRO A 357 14.83 1.71 -12.04
CA PRO A 357 14.09 0.54 -12.48
C PRO A 357 15.05 -0.62 -12.79
N LYS A 358 14.60 -1.85 -12.51
CA LYS A 358 15.21 -3.10 -13.02
C LYS A 358 16.67 -3.31 -12.60
N VAL A 359 16.92 -3.30 -11.30
CA VAL A 359 18.16 -3.82 -10.73
C VAL A 359 18.02 -5.31 -10.39
N ASP A 360 19.10 -6.07 -10.55
CA ASP A 360 19.13 -7.47 -10.10
C ASP A 360 19.13 -7.49 -8.57
N PRO A 361 18.06 -7.99 -7.91
CA PRO A 361 17.94 -7.95 -6.45
C PRO A 361 19.00 -8.80 -5.73
N ALA A 362 19.67 -9.72 -6.43
CA ALA A 362 20.72 -10.55 -5.85
C ALA A 362 22.09 -9.85 -5.78
N LYS A 363 22.27 -8.69 -6.42
CA LYS A 363 23.54 -7.96 -6.40
C LYS A 363 23.85 -7.41 -5.00
N PRO A 364 25.08 -7.56 -4.48
CA PRO A 364 25.45 -7.09 -3.15
C PRO A 364 25.14 -5.62 -2.90
N GLU A 365 25.38 -4.75 -3.89
CA GLU A 365 25.08 -3.32 -3.79
C GLU A 365 23.58 -3.01 -3.71
N VAL A 366 22.73 -3.86 -4.28
CA VAL A 366 21.26 -3.72 -4.24
C VAL A 366 20.72 -4.19 -2.88
N VAL A 367 21.20 -5.35 -2.41
CA VAL A 367 20.92 -5.84 -1.04
C VAL A 367 21.31 -4.79 0.00
N ALA A 368 22.51 -4.24 -0.14
CA ALA A 368 23.01 -3.18 0.73
C ALA A 368 22.13 -1.92 0.65
N ALA A 369 21.76 -1.47 -0.54
CA ALA A 369 20.91 -0.30 -0.72
C ALA A 369 19.53 -0.48 -0.06
N GLN A 370 18.93 -1.66 -0.15
CA GLN A 370 17.68 -1.99 0.51
C GLN A 370 17.78 -1.82 2.03
N PHE A 371 18.80 -2.43 2.66
CA PHE A 371 19.04 -2.30 4.10
C PHE A 371 19.35 -0.86 4.51
N PHE A 372 20.36 -0.24 3.90
CA PHE A 372 20.79 1.12 4.24
C PHE A 372 19.74 2.19 3.92
N GLY A 373 18.78 1.89 3.04
CA GLY A 373 17.57 2.68 2.81
C GLY A 373 16.70 2.85 4.05
N THR A 374 16.61 1.83 4.90
CA THR A 374 15.91 1.90 6.22
C THR A 374 16.74 2.66 7.27
N ARG A 375 18.04 2.82 7.02
CA ARG A 375 19.00 3.46 7.92
C ARG A 375 19.30 4.92 7.54
N GLY A 376 18.60 5.48 6.56
CA GLY A 376 18.73 6.90 6.20
C GLY A 376 19.95 7.24 5.35
N PHE A 377 20.60 6.26 4.71
CA PHE A 377 21.77 6.53 3.85
C PHE A 377 21.41 7.23 2.52
N PHE A 378 20.12 7.38 2.25
CA PHE A 378 19.56 7.94 1.03
C PHE A 378 18.52 9.03 1.38
N PRO A 379 18.86 10.32 1.21
CA PRO A 379 17.95 11.41 1.54
C PRO A 379 16.87 11.66 0.48
N SER A 380 16.87 10.88 -0.61
CA SER A 380 15.84 10.90 -1.66
C SER A 380 15.59 9.47 -2.17
N TYR A 381 14.66 9.33 -3.10
CA TYR A 381 14.38 8.06 -3.79
C TYR A 381 15.39 7.69 -4.89
N ASP A 382 16.45 8.48 -5.10
CA ASP A 382 17.49 8.15 -6.09
C ASP A 382 18.69 7.51 -5.39
N ALA A 383 18.89 6.20 -5.59
CA ALA A 383 20.04 5.50 -5.04
C ALA A 383 21.37 5.93 -5.68
N LYS A 384 21.34 6.18 -6.99
CA LYS A 384 22.47 6.55 -7.87
C LYS A 384 23.67 5.61 -7.74
N LEU A 385 23.43 4.30 -7.78
CA LEU A 385 24.44 3.28 -7.47
C LEU A 385 25.70 3.38 -8.36
N ASP A 386 25.57 3.78 -9.64
CA ASP A 386 26.69 3.91 -10.56
C ASP A 386 27.44 5.25 -10.45
N ALA A 387 26.90 6.22 -9.71
CA ALA A 387 27.55 7.52 -9.56
C ALA A 387 28.77 7.43 -8.63
N PRO A 388 29.82 8.24 -8.86
CA PRO A 388 30.95 8.34 -7.93
C PRO A 388 30.48 8.72 -6.52
N LEU A 389 31.08 8.10 -5.50
CA LEU A 389 30.88 8.53 -4.12
C LEU A 389 31.70 9.81 -3.86
N ALA A 390 31.04 10.91 -3.49
CA ALA A 390 31.74 12.14 -3.09
C ALA A 390 32.39 11.98 -1.71
N GLU A 391 33.57 12.57 -1.50
CA GLU A 391 34.32 12.48 -0.23
C GLU A 391 33.53 13.01 0.98
N SER A 392 32.70 14.05 0.79
CA SER A 392 31.81 14.58 1.84
C SER A 392 30.79 13.54 2.30
N THR A 393 30.10 12.90 1.36
CA THR A 393 29.16 11.80 1.62
C THR A 393 29.86 10.60 2.23
N ALA A 394 31.05 10.24 1.72
CA ALA A 394 31.83 9.10 2.21
C ALA A 394 32.18 9.19 3.69
N ARG A 395 32.51 10.40 4.19
CA ARG A 395 32.77 10.63 5.62
C ARG A 395 31.54 10.38 6.48
N VAL A 396 30.39 10.88 6.06
CA VAL A 396 29.13 10.69 6.79
C VAL A 396 28.73 9.21 6.77
N TRP A 397 28.85 8.55 5.62
CA TRP A 397 28.57 7.12 5.49
C TRP A 397 29.44 6.27 6.43
N ALA A 398 30.75 6.51 6.47
CA ALA A 398 31.65 5.78 7.35
C ALA A 398 31.33 6.02 8.83
N GLY A 399 31.09 7.28 9.23
CA GLY A 399 30.75 7.60 10.62
C GLY A 399 29.39 7.05 11.07
N ALA A 400 28.39 7.03 10.19
CA ALA A 400 27.08 6.45 10.49
C ALA A 400 27.12 4.92 10.58
N LEU A 401 27.99 4.26 9.81
CA LEU A 401 28.13 2.80 9.82
C LEU A 401 28.49 2.25 11.20
N ASP A 402 29.31 2.96 11.97
CA ASP A 402 29.72 2.54 13.31
C ASP A 402 28.58 2.54 14.33
N ARG A 403 27.48 3.25 14.02
CA ARG A 403 26.32 3.39 14.88
C ARG A 403 25.05 2.74 14.34
N VAL A 404 25.09 2.11 13.16
CA VAL A 404 23.89 1.67 12.43
C VAL A 404 23.06 0.61 13.15
N ASP A 405 23.66 -0.06 14.14
CA ASP A 405 23.05 -1.09 14.99
C ASP A 405 22.86 -0.60 16.45
N ALA A 406 23.06 0.69 16.73
CA ALA A 406 22.83 1.26 18.04
C ALA A 406 21.34 1.36 18.35
N GLU A 407 20.92 1.07 19.59
CA GLU A 407 19.52 1.14 20.02
C GLU A 407 18.91 2.54 19.85
N ASP A 408 19.73 3.59 19.97
CA ASP A 408 19.33 5.00 19.85
C ASP A 408 19.54 5.57 18.42
N TYR A 409 19.77 4.70 17.43
CA TYR A 409 20.02 5.14 16.05
C TYR A 409 18.77 5.81 15.45
N ASP A 410 18.94 7.05 14.96
CA ASP A 410 17.90 7.80 14.24
C ASP A 410 18.22 7.86 12.73
N PRO A 411 17.51 7.09 11.88
CA PRO A 411 17.67 7.17 10.42
C PRO A 411 17.40 8.56 9.85
N ALA A 412 16.52 9.35 10.46
CA ALA A 412 16.20 10.69 9.98
C ALA A 412 17.39 11.66 10.16
N GLU A 413 18.12 11.55 11.26
CA GLU A 413 19.34 12.32 11.49
C GLU A 413 20.43 11.98 10.46
N THR A 414 20.66 10.70 10.21
CA THR A 414 21.60 10.27 9.16
C THR A 414 21.18 10.79 7.78
N ALA A 415 19.88 10.76 7.45
CA ALA A 415 19.38 11.30 6.19
C ALA A 415 19.62 12.82 6.07
N ARG A 416 19.41 13.60 7.13
CA ARG A 416 19.70 15.05 7.15
C ARG A 416 21.17 15.34 6.93
N GLN A 417 22.06 14.63 7.63
CA GLN A 417 23.51 14.81 7.48
C GLN A 417 23.98 14.48 6.06
N ILE A 418 23.44 13.42 5.45
CA ILE A 418 23.77 13.04 4.08
C ILE A 418 23.17 14.01 3.07
N ALA A 419 21.97 14.55 3.30
CA ALA A 419 21.40 15.60 2.47
C ALA A 419 22.32 16.83 2.42
N ALA A 420 22.81 17.27 3.59
CA ALA A 420 23.76 18.38 3.68
C ALA A 420 25.11 18.07 3.01
N ALA A 421 25.65 16.86 3.21
CA ALA A 421 26.89 16.43 2.57
C ALA A 421 26.76 16.37 1.03
N ASN A 422 25.64 15.86 0.52
CA ASN A 422 25.36 15.81 -0.91
C ASN A 422 25.27 17.20 -1.54
N GLN A 423 24.75 18.20 -0.82
CA GLN A 423 24.72 19.59 -1.29
C GLN A 423 26.11 20.24 -1.29
N ALA A 424 26.93 19.94 -0.28
CA ALA A 424 28.31 20.43 -0.21
C ALA A 424 29.18 19.89 -1.37
N GLY A 425 28.88 18.66 -1.82
CA GLY A 425 29.62 17.99 -2.89
C GLY A 425 31.08 17.72 -2.51
N GLY A 426 31.95 17.57 -3.51
CA GLY A 426 33.38 17.32 -3.30
C GLY A 426 33.97 16.43 -4.39
N PRO A 427 35.31 16.25 -4.40
CA PRO A 427 35.92 15.29 -5.31
C PRO A 427 35.46 13.86 -4.99
N PRO A 428 35.59 12.91 -5.95
CA PRO A 428 35.39 11.50 -5.67
C PRO A 428 36.25 11.03 -4.49
N ALA A 429 35.67 10.22 -3.61
CA ALA A 429 36.34 9.63 -2.48
C ALA A 429 37.43 8.65 -2.94
N ASN A 430 38.55 8.62 -2.22
CA ASN A 430 39.57 7.59 -2.42
C ASN A 430 39.05 6.26 -1.85
N GLY A 431 39.05 5.22 -2.69
CA GLY A 431 38.47 3.92 -2.32
C GLY A 431 39.22 3.20 -1.19
N ALA A 432 40.54 3.30 -1.16
CA ALA A 432 41.36 2.69 -0.11
C ALA A 432 41.18 3.41 1.24
N ASP A 433 41.11 4.75 1.22
CA ASP A 433 40.85 5.55 2.42
C ASP A 433 39.45 5.24 2.98
N PHE A 434 38.44 5.17 2.13
CA PHE A 434 37.08 4.82 2.55
C PHE A 434 37.02 3.41 3.14
N ALA A 435 37.60 2.41 2.47
CA ALA A 435 37.64 1.04 2.96
C ALA A 435 38.34 0.95 4.34
N THR A 436 39.46 1.67 4.49
CA THR A 436 40.19 1.76 5.76
C THR A 436 39.31 2.32 6.88
N ARG A 437 38.51 3.38 6.60
CA ARG A 437 37.60 3.98 7.60
C ARG A 437 36.53 3.00 8.09
N ILE A 438 36.04 2.12 7.22
CA ILE A 438 35.00 1.13 7.57
C ILE A 438 35.57 -0.23 7.99
N GLY A 439 36.89 -0.35 8.12
CA GLY A 439 37.56 -1.56 8.61
C GLY A 439 37.66 -2.71 7.61
N VAL A 440 37.61 -2.44 6.30
CA VAL A 440 37.76 -3.44 5.22
C VAL A 440 38.89 -3.06 4.26
N VAL A 441 39.23 -3.96 3.33
CA VAL A 441 40.25 -3.72 2.30
C VAL A 441 39.57 -3.54 0.94
N SER A 442 39.99 -2.53 0.18
CA SER A 442 39.56 -2.35 -1.21
C SER A 442 40.76 -2.23 -2.14
N GLY A 443 40.68 -2.87 -3.31
CA GLY A 443 41.67 -2.76 -4.39
C GLY A 443 41.40 -1.60 -5.36
N ASN A 444 40.28 -0.87 -5.20
CA ASN A 444 39.86 0.16 -6.15
C ASN A 444 40.34 1.55 -5.72
N SER A 445 40.87 2.33 -6.67
CA SER A 445 41.32 3.71 -6.43
C SER A 445 40.16 4.70 -6.22
N THR A 446 39.02 4.47 -6.86
CA THR A 446 37.77 5.22 -6.69
C THR A 446 36.59 4.25 -6.54
N LEU A 447 35.53 4.69 -5.85
CA LEU A 447 34.33 3.88 -5.63
C LEU A 447 33.08 4.57 -6.22
N THR A 448 32.23 3.78 -6.87
CA THR A 448 30.83 4.16 -7.05
C THR A 448 30.08 4.04 -5.72
N ARG A 449 28.91 4.67 -5.61
CA ARG A 449 28.02 4.55 -4.45
C ARG A 449 27.65 3.08 -4.19
N GLY A 450 27.34 2.31 -5.24
CA GLY A 450 27.02 0.89 -5.14
C GLY A 450 28.18 0.06 -4.60
N GLN A 451 29.39 0.27 -5.12
CA GLN A 451 30.59 -0.43 -4.63
C GLN A 451 30.87 -0.12 -3.16
N ALA A 452 30.71 1.14 -2.74
CA ALA A 452 30.86 1.54 -1.35
C ALA A 452 29.80 0.89 -0.44
N LEU A 453 28.54 0.83 -0.86
CA LEU A 453 27.47 0.15 -0.13
C LEU A 453 27.75 -1.35 0.04
N ALA A 454 28.25 -2.01 -1.01
CA ALA A 454 28.62 -3.42 -0.94
C ALA A 454 29.74 -3.66 0.09
N LEU A 455 30.78 -2.82 0.12
CA LEU A 455 31.84 -2.90 1.14
C LEU A 455 31.32 -2.65 2.56
N MET A 456 30.42 -1.68 2.74
CA MET A 456 29.78 -1.43 4.03
C MET A 456 28.91 -2.60 4.48
N TRP A 457 28.21 -3.25 3.55
CA TRP A 457 27.43 -4.45 3.82
C TRP A 457 28.33 -5.60 4.27
N GLU A 458 29.47 -5.84 3.60
CA GLU A 458 30.46 -6.82 4.06
C GLU A 458 30.97 -6.51 5.47
N ALA A 459 31.27 -5.23 5.75
CA ALA A 459 31.79 -4.80 7.06
C ALA A 459 30.81 -5.08 8.21
N ILE A 460 29.52 -4.82 8.03
CA ILE A 460 28.51 -5.07 9.08
C ILE A 460 28.17 -6.55 9.23
N GLN A 461 28.34 -7.35 8.18
CA GLN A 461 28.14 -8.80 8.23
C GLN A 461 29.30 -9.52 8.91
N ALA A 462 30.48 -8.93 8.98
CA ALA A 462 31.62 -9.49 9.72
C ALA A 462 31.57 -9.23 11.23
N LYS A 463 30.72 -8.30 11.69
CA LYS A 463 30.59 -7.90 13.11
C LYS A 463 29.57 -8.73 13.91
N LYS A 464 28.70 -9.50 13.24
CA LYS A 464 27.64 -10.34 13.83
C LYS A 464 27.80 -11.77 13.31
#